data_AF-A0AA37LWE2-F1
#
_entry.id   AF-A0AA37LWE2-F1
#
_cell.length_a   1.000
_cell.length_b   1.000
_cell.length_c   1.000
_cell.angle_alpha   90.00
_cell.angle_beta   90.00
_cell.angle_gamma   90.00
#
_symmetry.space_group_name_H-M   'P 1'
#
loop_
_entity.id
_entity.type
_entity.pdbx_description
1 polymer ?
#
loop_
_entity_poly.entity_id
_entity_poly.type
_entity_poly.pdbx_seq_one_letter_code
_entity_poly.pdbx_strand_id
1 'polypeptide(L)'
;MWHAMNRLLSYAQDVEFFLLAKQEWPELFENFSVRFLPSSEPIPAPRRHKSMVGEGIIGRMTSDEKKMQIFRGYIEDFLLNDLDERIRDEYLKNTFAPIVHSEILLLDSLGESNRITPDRFFHGWMFIGSSKPLCRLCQYYFEEHRSRVEHRSSHYNLYISWRVPDVLLSQGAEGEGRRQIMVDRMTQRIRQDTFDLLYIFGENDVGWEVDRGLQFLRCCVANGKIGFGGNQG
;
A
#
# COMPACT_ATOMS: atom_id res chain seq x y z
N MET A 1 23.13 -6.43 -20.60
CA MET A 1 24.50 -6.77 -20.12
C MET A 1 24.81 -6.10 -18.78
N TRP A 2 24.68 -4.77 -18.66
CA TRP A 2 24.92 -4.01 -17.42
C TRP A 2 24.10 -4.46 -16.19
N HIS A 3 22.79 -4.73 -16.36
CA HIS A 3 21.94 -5.24 -15.26
C HIS A 3 22.41 -6.58 -14.69
N ALA A 4 22.96 -7.48 -15.52
CA ALA A 4 23.44 -8.78 -15.06
C ALA A 4 24.75 -8.64 -14.26
N MET A 5 25.66 -7.78 -14.73
CA MET A 5 26.91 -7.47 -14.03
C MET A 5 26.66 -6.81 -12.68
N ASN A 6 25.76 -5.83 -12.60
CA ASN A 6 25.40 -5.18 -11.33
C ASN A 6 24.78 -6.16 -10.33
N ARG A 7 23.97 -7.13 -10.80
CA ARG A 7 23.43 -8.18 -9.92
C ARG A 7 24.51 -9.13 -9.43
N LEU A 8 25.45 -9.53 -10.28
CA LEU A 8 26.57 -10.39 -9.88
C LEU A 8 27.45 -9.72 -8.82
N LEU A 9 27.75 -8.43 -9.01
CA LEU A 9 28.50 -7.65 -8.02
C LEU A 9 27.72 -7.53 -6.70
N SER A 10 26.42 -7.23 -6.77
CA SER A 10 25.55 -7.19 -5.58
C SER A 10 25.57 -8.52 -4.83
N TYR A 11 25.50 -9.66 -5.51
CA TYR A 11 25.54 -10.97 -4.84
C TYR A 11 26.88 -11.24 -4.16
N ALA A 12 27.99 -10.84 -4.79
CA ALA A 12 29.31 -10.96 -4.16
C ALA A 12 29.40 -10.12 -2.87
N GLN A 13 28.90 -8.87 -2.93
CA GLN A 13 28.83 -7.98 -1.77
C GLN A 13 27.90 -8.51 -0.68
N ASP A 14 26.76 -9.09 -1.05
CA ASP A 14 25.81 -9.69 -0.12
C ASP A 14 26.48 -10.86 0.62
N VAL A 15 27.20 -11.74 -0.08
CA VAL A 15 27.92 -12.87 0.54
C VAL A 15 28.98 -12.39 1.52
N GLU A 16 29.79 -11.39 1.14
CA GLU A 16 30.79 -10.80 2.03
C GLU A 16 30.13 -10.20 3.28
N PHE A 17 29.04 -9.45 3.11
CA PHE A 17 28.26 -8.92 4.21
C PHE A 17 27.72 -10.03 5.13
N PHE A 18 27.20 -11.13 4.58
CA PHE A 18 26.72 -12.27 5.37
C PHE A 18 27.84 -12.94 6.17
N LEU A 19 29.05 -13.06 5.60
CA LEU A 19 30.20 -13.63 6.31
C LEU A 19 30.65 -12.73 7.46
N LEU A 20 30.68 -11.41 7.25
CA LEU A 20 30.98 -10.43 8.30
C LEU A 20 29.89 -10.44 9.38
N ALA A 21 28.61 -10.40 8.99
CA ALA A 21 27.49 -10.46 9.92
C ALA A 21 27.49 -11.73 10.75
N LYS A 22 27.92 -12.88 10.20
CA LYS A 22 28.07 -14.12 10.95
C LYS A 22 29.19 -14.06 11.99
N GLN A 23 30.27 -13.34 11.71
CA GLN A 23 31.35 -13.15 12.68
C GLN A 23 30.91 -12.27 13.85
N GLU A 24 30.13 -11.22 13.57
CA GLU A 24 29.62 -10.29 14.58
C GLU A 24 28.44 -10.86 15.38
N TRP A 25 27.51 -11.55 14.71
CA TRP A 25 26.25 -12.06 15.28
C TRP A 25 26.02 -13.54 14.90
N PRO A 26 26.84 -14.46 15.41
CA PRO A 26 26.74 -15.89 15.08
C PRO A 26 25.37 -16.49 15.40
N GLU A 27 24.67 -15.98 16.41
CA GLU A 27 23.33 -16.40 16.82
C GLU A 27 22.24 -16.20 15.75
N LEU A 28 22.46 -15.30 14.77
CA LEU A 28 21.55 -15.17 13.63
C LEU A 28 21.69 -16.31 12.61
N PHE A 29 22.81 -17.04 12.67
CA PHE A 29 23.19 -18.08 11.71
C PHE A 29 23.20 -19.48 12.32
N GLU A 30 23.11 -19.59 13.64
CA GLU A 30 23.16 -20.83 14.40
C GLU A 30 21.87 -21.04 15.18
N ASN A 31 21.34 -22.27 15.17
CA ASN A 31 20.19 -22.68 15.98
C ASN A 31 18.91 -21.82 15.81
N PHE A 32 18.72 -21.17 14.66
CA PHE A 32 17.51 -20.41 14.36
C PHE A 32 16.34 -21.32 13.92
N SER A 33 15.12 -20.83 14.12
CA SER A 33 13.92 -21.46 13.57
C SER A 33 13.31 -20.59 12.49
N VAL A 34 13.00 -21.18 11.33
CA VAL A 34 12.22 -20.51 10.29
C VAL A 34 10.74 -20.77 10.52
N ARG A 35 9.95 -19.70 10.58
CA ARG A 35 8.49 -19.78 10.61
C ARG A 35 7.93 -19.21 9.33
N PHE A 36 6.98 -19.93 8.74
CA PHE A 36 6.31 -19.51 7.52
C PHE A 36 4.95 -18.92 7.88
N LEU A 37 4.66 -17.76 7.30
CA LEU A 37 3.32 -17.19 7.30
C LEU A 37 2.70 -17.44 5.93
N PRO A 38 1.46 -17.94 5.86
CA PRO A 38 0.78 -18.10 4.59
C PRO A 38 0.55 -16.73 3.94
N SER A 39 0.64 -16.69 2.62
CA SER A 39 0.20 -15.53 1.84
C SER A 39 -1.30 -15.31 2.04
N SER A 40 -1.75 -14.06 1.95
CA SER A 40 -3.18 -13.78 1.99
C SER A 40 -3.89 -14.33 0.77
N GLU A 41 -5.09 -14.87 0.97
CA GLU A 41 -5.97 -15.24 -0.14
C GLU A 41 -6.52 -14.00 -0.85
N PRO A 42 -6.56 -13.99 -2.20
CA PRO A 42 -7.20 -12.95 -2.97
C PRO A 42 -8.71 -12.93 -2.70
N ILE A 43 -9.26 -11.76 -2.43
CA ILE A 43 -10.71 -11.60 -2.29
C ILE A 43 -11.34 -11.12 -3.60
N PRO A 44 -12.58 -11.52 -3.91
CA PRO A 44 -13.31 -10.96 -5.04
C PRO A 44 -13.45 -9.44 -4.92
N ALA A 45 -13.41 -8.75 -6.05
CA ALA A 45 -13.66 -7.31 -6.12
C ALA A 45 -14.98 -6.94 -5.41
N PRO A 46 -14.97 -6.08 -4.37
CA PRO A 46 -16.20 -5.64 -3.73
C PRO A 46 -17.16 -4.98 -4.74
N ARG A 47 -18.37 -5.50 -4.90
CA ARG A 47 -19.36 -4.99 -5.86
C ARG A 47 -20.21 -3.89 -5.21
N ARG A 48 -19.69 -2.66 -5.16
CA ARG A 48 -20.53 -1.48 -4.84
C ARG A 48 -20.85 -0.71 -6.11
N HIS A 49 -22.10 -0.27 -6.25
CA HIS A 49 -22.55 0.59 -7.35
C HIS A 49 -22.26 2.06 -7.00
N LYS A 50 -21.00 2.49 -7.08
CA LYS A 50 -20.64 3.91 -6.93
C LYS A 50 -20.32 4.51 -8.30
N SER A 51 -20.53 5.82 -8.44
CA SER A 51 -20.17 6.55 -9.66
C SER A 51 -18.68 6.34 -9.97
N MET A 52 -18.41 5.90 -11.21
CA MET A 52 -17.07 5.74 -11.78
C MET A 52 -16.65 6.96 -12.62
N VAL A 53 -17.46 8.03 -12.56
CA VAL A 53 -17.20 9.31 -13.24
C VAL A 53 -16.27 10.15 -12.36
N GLY A 54 -15.26 10.77 -12.96
CA GLY A 54 -14.26 11.61 -12.29
C GLY A 54 -14.89 12.59 -11.31
N GLU A 55 -15.87 13.38 -11.76
CA GLU A 55 -16.56 14.37 -10.90
C GLU A 55 -17.22 13.73 -9.66
N GLY A 56 -17.90 12.60 -9.86
CA GLY A 56 -18.52 11.84 -8.77
C GLY A 56 -17.52 11.18 -7.82
N ILE A 57 -16.25 11.03 -8.23
CA ILE A 57 -15.16 10.59 -7.36
C ILE A 57 -14.66 11.76 -6.51
N ILE A 58 -14.43 12.94 -7.10
CA ILE A 58 -13.97 14.13 -6.36
C ILE A 58 -14.96 14.52 -5.27
N GLY A 59 -16.26 14.56 -5.60
CA GLY A 59 -17.29 14.94 -4.64
C GLY A 59 -17.33 14.01 -3.42
N ARG A 60 -16.73 12.82 -3.51
CA ARG A 60 -16.52 11.89 -2.37
C ARG A 60 -15.15 12.03 -1.72
N MET A 61 -14.17 12.61 -2.42
CA MET A 61 -12.83 12.87 -1.89
C MET A 61 -12.82 14.12 -1.00
N THR A 62 -13.53 15.19 -1.38
CA THR A 62 -13.51 16.46 -0.66
C THR A 62 -14.81 17.26 -0.85
N SER A 63 -15.12 18.12 0.11
CA SER A 63 -16.17 19.15 0.03
C SER A 63 -15.59 20.56 -0.10
N ASP A 64 -14.27 20.69 -0.26
CA ASP A 64 -13.57 21.95 -0.47
C ASP A 64 -13.73 22.39 -1.93
N GLU A 65 -14.52 23.45 -2.15
CA GLU A 65 -14.81 23.96 -3.49
C GLU A 65 -13.55 24.37 -4.25
N LYS A 66 -12.50 24.88 -3.58
CA LYS A 66 -11.25 25.25 -4.27
C LYS A 66 -10.56 24.01 -4.82
N LYS A 67 -10.45 22.95 -4.02
CA LYS A 67 -9.89 21.66 -4.46
C LYS A 67 -10.73 21.05 -5.58
N MET A 68 -12.06 21.18 -5.50
CA MET A 68 -12.97 20.71 -6.55
C MET A 68 -12.76 21.46 -7.87
N GLN A 69 -12.64 22.78 -7.84
CA GLN A 69 -12.42 23.59 -9.05
C GLN A 69 -11.08 23.29 -9.72
N ILE A 70 -10.00 23.19 -8.92
CA ILE A 70 -8.68 22.79 -9.42
C ILE A 70 -8.78 21.43 -10.12
N PHE A 71 -9.44 20.46 -9.49
CA PHE A 71 -9.63 19.14 -10.06
C PHE A 71 -10.48 19.16 -11.34
N ARG A 72 -11.57 19.93 -11.37
CA ARG A 72 -12.40 20.06 -12.57
C ARG A 72 -11.57 20.54 -13.76
N GLY A 73 -10.70 21.53 -13.55
CA GLY A 73 -9.73 21.97 -14.57
C GLY A 73 -8.88 20.80 -15.08
N TYR A 74 -8.31 19.97 -14.19
CA TYR A 74 -7.61 18.77 -14.64
C TYR A 74 -8.48 17.78 -15.37
N ILE A 75 -9.71 17.49 -14.92
CA ILE A 75 -10.60 16.59 -15.66
C ILE A 75 -10.84 17.12 -17.06
N GLU A 76 -11.05 18.43 -17.22
CA GLU A 76 -11.26 19.04 -18.53
C GLU A 76 -10.03 18.87 -19.44
N ASP A 77 -8.82 19.07 -18.90
CA ASP A 77 -7.57 18.80 -19.62
C ASP A 77 -7.39 17.30 -19.92
N PHE A 78 -7.86 16.42 -19.02
CA PHE A 78 -7.81 14.95 -19.15
C PHE A 78 -8.97 14.33 -19.94
N LEU A 79 -10.07 15.06 -20.16
CA LEU A 79 -11.20 14.65 -20.98
C LEU A 79 -10.79 14.51 -22.44
N LEU A 80 -9.66 15.09 -22.82
CA LEU A 80 -8.95 14.81 -24.08
C LEU A 80 -8.34 13.37 -24.12
N ASN A 81 -8.36 12.60 -23.01
CA ASN A 81 -7.68 11.30 -22.83
C ASN A 81 -8.54 10.19 -22.16
N ASP A 82 -9.88 10.23 -22.28
CA ASP A 82 -10.80 9.15 -21.85
C ASP A 82 -10.67 8.69 -20.38
N LEU A 83 -10.46 9.62 -19.44
CA LEU A 83 -10.28 9.34 -18.00
C LEU A 83 -11.37 8.42 -17.42
N ASP A 84 -12.63 8.71 -17.70
CA ASP A 84 -13.78 7.95 -17.16
C ASP A 84 -13.84 6.52 -17.72
N GLU A 85 -13.47 6.32 -18.99
CA GLU A 85 -13.40 4.99 -19.58
C GLU A 85 -12.25 4.19 -18.98
N ARG A 86 -11.07 4.80 -18.82
CA ARG A 86 -9.93 4.16 -18.16
C ARG A 86 -10.24 3.76 -16.71
N ILE A 87 -10.96 4.60 -15.97
CA ILE A 87 -11.43 4.29 -14.61
C ILE A 87 -12.40 3.09 -14.65
N ARG A 88 -13.36 3.11 -15.56
CA ARG A 88 -14.38 2.06 -15.71
C ARG A 88 -13.74 0.72 -16.08
N ASP A 89 -12.85 0.71 -17.07
CA ASP A 89 -12.17 -0.50 -17.54
C ASP A 89 -11.37 -1.15 -16.42
N GLU A 90 -10.56 -0.37 -15.69
CA GLU A 90 -9.82 -0.87 -14.53
C GLU A 90 -10.74 -1.39 -13.42
N TYR A 91 -11.87 -0.71 -13.16
CA TYR A 91 -12.83 -1.13 -12.14
C TYR A 91 -13.54 -2.44 -12.49
N LEU A 92 -13.79 -2.65 -13.78
CA LEU A 92 -14.48 -3.82 -14.32
C LEU A 92 -13.53 -4.96 -14.70
N LYS A 93 -12.21 -4.76 -14.59
CA LYS A 93 -11.24 -5.84 -14.83
C LYS A 93 -11.48 -7.00 -13.88
N ASN A 94 -11.74 -8.17 -14.47
CA ASN A 94 -11.87 -9.43 -13.74
C ASN A 94 -10.58 -9.86 -13.03
N THR A 95 -9.44 -9.23 -13.33
CA THR A 95 -8.15 -9.48 -12.68
C THR A 95 -7.96 -8.72 -11.37
N PHE A 96 -8.89 -7.84 -10.99
CA PHE A 96 -8.82 -7.13 -9.72
C PHE A 96 -9.15 -8.06 -8.55
N ALA A 97 -8.10 -8.62 -7.95
CA ALA A 97 -8.18 -9.52 -6.80
C ALA A 97 -7.25 -9.02 -5.68
N PRO A 98 -7.75 -8.16 -4.77
CA PRO A 98 -6.94 -7.55 -3.73
C PRO A 98 -6.34 -8.57 -2.76
N ILE A 99 -5.07 -8.39 -2.44
CA ILE A 99 -4.30 -9.19 -1.48
C ILE A 99 -3.63 -8.30 -0.43
N VAL A 100 -3.29 -8.87 0.71
CA VAL A 100 -2.41 -8.25 1.70
C VAL A 100 -0.98 -8.58 1.31
N HIS A 101 -0.13 -7.57 1.18
CA HIS A 101 1.28 -7.79 0.87
C HIS A 101 2.03 -8.40 2.06
N SER A 102 3.10 -9.14 1.77
CA SER A 102 3.90 -9.88 2.75
C SER A 102 4.41 -9.05 3.92
N GLU A 103 4.83 -7.81 3.66
CA GLU A 103 5.39 -6.89 4.65
C GLU A 103 4.32 -6.52 5.69
N ILE A 104 3.08 -6.35 5.24
CA ILE A 104 1.93 -6.00 6.07
C ILE A 104 1.43 -7.22 6.82
N LEU A 105 1.38 -8.39 6.18
CA LEU A 105 1.06 -9.65 6.84
C LEU A 105 2.02 -9.96 7.99
N LEU A 106 3.32 -9.76 7.77
CA LEU A 106 4.31 -9.99 8.82
C LEU A 106 4.09 -9.02 9.99
N LEU A 107 3.92 -7.72 9.72
CA LEU A 107 3.67 -6.72 10.76
C LEU A 107 2.41 -7.04 11.57
N ASP A 108 1.33 -7.42 10.88
CA ASP A 108 0.06 -7.76 11.51
C ASP A 108 0.18 -9.01 12.39
N SER A 109 0.78 -10.09 11.89
CA SER A 109 1.00 -11.33 12.64
C SER A 109 1.86 -11.14 13.91
N LEU A 110 2.80 -10.19 13.87
CA LEU A 110 3.57 -9.80 15.05
C LEU A 110 2.68 -9.17 16.12
N GLY A 111 1.71 -8.34 15.73
CA GLY A 111 0.74 -7.70 16.62
C GLY A 111 -0.33 -8.63 17.20
N GLU A 112 -0.72 -9.67 16.46
CA GLU A 112 -1.70 -10.67 16.93
C GLU A 112 -1.14 -11.57 18.03
N SER A 113 0.15 -11.91 17.93
CA SER A 113 0.80 -12.84 18.85
C SER A 113 1.22 -12.19 20.17
N ASN A 114 1.32 -10.85 20.23
CA ASN A 114 1.62 -10.02 21.40
C ASN A 114 1.76 -8.54 20.98
N ARG A 115 1.93 -7.60 21.92
CA ARG A 115 2.32 -6.21 21.57
C ARG A 115 3.63 -6.21 20.79
N ILE A 116 3.75 -5.31 19.82
CA ILE A 116 4.99 -5.06 19.08
C ILE A 116 5.89 -4.25 20.00
N THR A 117 6.94 -4.87 20.51
CA THR A 117 7.89 -4.29 21.46
C THR A 117 9.33 -4.60 21.02
N PRO A 118 10.31 -3.74 21.35
CA PRO A 118 11.70 -3.92 20.91
C PRO A 118 12.30 -5.28 21.30
N ASP A 119 11.97 -5.83 22.47
CA ASP A 119 12.49 -7.12 22.96
C ASP A 119 12.17 -8.31 22.06
N ARG A 120 11.21 -8.16 21.13
CA ARG A 120 10.87 -9.19 20.14
C ARG A 120 11.70 -9.13 18.86
N PHE A 121 12.55 -8.11 18.74
CA PHE A 121 13.42 -7.90 17.60
C PHE A 121 14.88 -8.10 18.01
N PHE A 122 15.68 -8.55 17.05
CA PHE A 122 17.12 -8.70 17.24
C PHE A 122 17.73 -7.37 17.69
N HIS A 123 18.38 -7.35 18.86
CA HIS A 123 18.95 -6.14 19.49
C HIS A 123 17.98 -4.97 19.67
N GLY A 124 16.67 -5.19 19.67
CA GLY A 124 15.70 -4.10 19.71
C GLY A 124 15.54 -3.35 18.38
N TRP A 125 16.19 -3.80 17.31
CA TRP A 125 16.09 -3.19 15.99
C TRP A 125 14.78 -3.60 15.33
N MET A 126 13.77 -2.76 15.53
CA MET A 126 12.43 -2.97 15.01
C MET A 126 12.39 -2.78 13.49
N PHE A 127 12.91 -3.73 12.72
CA PHE A 127 13.02 -3.65 11.27
C PHE A 127 12.43 -4.88 10.59
N ILE A 128 11.58 -4.67 9.57
CA ILE A 128 11.10 -5.71 8.67
C ILE A 128 11.85 -5.64 7.34
N GLY A 129 12.64 -6.67 7.07
CA GLY A 129 13.32 -6.87 5.79
C GLY A 129 12.43 -7.54 4.75
N SER A 130 12.57 -7.12 3.50
CA SER A 130 11.85 -7.67 2.34
C SER A 130 12.79 -7.82 1.15
N SER A 131 12.50 -8.79 0.27
CA SER A 131 13.31 -9.04 -0.95
C SER A 131 13.14 -7.94 -2.02
N LYS A 132 12.08 -7.14 -1.92
CA LYS A 132 11.78 -6.00 -2.80
C LYS A 132 11.52 -4.74 -1.97
N PRO A 133 11.80 -3.54 -2.49
CA PRO A 133 11.37 -2.29 -1.85
C PRO A 133 9.85 -2.29 -1.62
N LEU A 134 9.37 -1.57 -0.61
CA LEU A 134 7.93 -1.51 -0.34
C LEU A 134 7.17 -0.80 -1.46
N CYS A 135 5.93 -1.20 -1.70
CA CYS A 135 5.03 -0.39 -2.50
C CYS A 135 4.50 0.82 -1.74
N ARG A 136 3.92 1.79 -2.46
CA ARG A 136 3.42 3.03 -1.86
C ARG A 136 2.33 2.81 -0.81
N LEU A 137 1.41 1.86 -1.05
CA LEU A 137 0.35 1.52 -0.07
C LEU A 137 0.90 0.81 1.17
N CYS A 138 1.94 -0.03 1.01
CA CYS A 138 2.59 -0.62 2.17
C CYS A 138 3.29 0.45 3.01
N GLN A 139 4.00 1.39 2.37
CA GLN A 139 4.62 2.51 3.07
C GLN A 139 3.59 3.30 3.90
N TYR A 140 2.47 3.70 3.32
CA TYR A 140 1.43 4.41 4.09
C TYR A 140 0.91 3.59 5.26
N TYR A 141 0.74 2.28 5.08
CA TYR A 141 0.29 1.43 6.17
C TYR A 141 1.27 1.46 7.34
N PHE A 142 2.57 1.30 7.08
CA PHE A 142 3.60 1.37 8.13
C PHE A 142 3.60 2.74 8.84
N GLU A 143 3.48 3.84 8.08
CA GLU A 143 3.39 5.20 8.64
C GLU A 143 2.16 5.36 9.54
N GLU A 144 0.99 4.86 9.13
CA GLU A 144 -0.28 4.98 9.86
C GLU A 144 -0.44 3.97 11.01
N HIS A 145 0.28 2.85 10.97
CA HIS A 145 0.26 1.78 11.99
C HIS A 145 0.94 2.20 13.30
N ARG A 146 1.85 3.18 13.25
CA ARG A 146 2.53 3.77 14.43
C ARG A 146 3.26 2.77 15.33
N SER A 147 3.58 1.57 14.84
CA SER A 147 4.39 0.58 15.57
C SER A 147 5.86 0.96 15.66
N ARG A 148 6.31 1.97 14.89
CA ARG A 148 7.71 2.37 14.73
C ARG A 148 8.61 1.25 14.18
N VAL A 149 8.01 0.22 13.60
CA VAL A 149 8.75 -0.80 12.86
C VAL A 149 9.22 -0.17 11.56
N GLU A 150 10.53 -0.06 11.43
CA GLU A 150 11.22 0.36 10.23
C GLU A 150 11.10 -0.70 9.13
N HIS A 151 11.28 -0.25 7.90
CA HIS A 151 11.16 -1.08 6.72
C HIS A 151 12.14 -0.58 5.65
N ARG A 152 12.37 -1.41 4.62
CA ARG A 152 13.14 -1.01 3.45
C ARG A 152 12.48 0.19 2.74
N SER A 153 13.26 1.09 2.15
CA SER A 153 12.72 2.24 1.40
C SER A 153 11.69 1.80 0.34
N SER A 154 10.68 2.64 0.08
CA SER A 154 9.68 2.36 -0.95
C SER A 154 10.20 2.64 -2.36
N HIS A 155 9.77 1.87 -3.35
CA HIS A 155 9.94 2.22 -4.77
C HIS A 155 8.80 3.12 -5.28
N TYR A 156 7.83 3.46 -4.44
CA TYR A 156 6.71 4.37 -4.71
C TYR A 156 5.71 3.98 -5.81
N ASN A 157 5.75 2.74 -6.33
CA ASN A 157 4.71 2.30 -7.26
C ASN A 157 3.43 1.96 -6.48
N LEU A 158 2.30 2.28 -7.08
CA LEU A 158 0.99 2.01 -6.53
C LEU A 158 0.44 0.70 -7.11
N TYR A 159 0.21 -0.30 -6.27
CA TYR A 159 -0.46 -1.54 -6.67
C TYR A 159 -1.90 -1.52 -6.18
N ILE A 160 -2.85 -1.44 -7.10
CA ILE A 160 -4.28 -1.30 -6.77
C ILE A 160 -4.90 -2.59 -6.20
N SER A 161 -4.35 -3.75 -6.52
CA SER A 161 -4.76 -5.05 -5.97
C SER A 161 -4.22 -5.25 -4.54
N TRP A 162 -4.56 -4.33 -3.65
CA TRP A 162 -4.06 -4.26 -2.28
C TRP A 162 -5.21 -4.08 -1.27
N ARG A 163 -5.09 -4.67 -0.08
CA ARG A 163 -6.03 -4.50 1.03
C ARG A 163 -5.33 -4.51 2.38
N VAL A 164 -5.98 -3.92 3.39
CA VAL A 164 -5.59 -4.05 4.80
C VAL A 164 -5.79 -5.51 5.28
N PRO A 165 -5.09 -5.93 6.34
CA PRO A 165 -5.29 -7.25 6.95
C PRO A 165 -6.75 -7.57 7.30
N ASP A 166 -7.04 -8.86 7.32
CA ASP A 166 -8.33 -9.39 7.76
C ASP A 166 -8.46 -9.34 9.28
N VAL A 167 -9.70 -9.22 9.77
CA VAL A 167 -9.98 -9.32 11.20
C VAL A 167 -10.27 -10.77 11.52
N LEU A 168 -9.52 -11.35 12.46
CA LEU A 168 -9.81 -12.68 12.96
C LEU A 168 -11.11 -12.68 13.75
N LEU A 169 -11.86 -13.80 13.71
CA LEU A 169 -13.09 -13.96 14.49
C LEU A 169 -12.88 -13.71 16.00
N SER A 170 -11.70 -14.04 16.51
CA SER A 170 -11.30 -13.82 17.91
C SER A 170 -11.16 -12.34 18.28
N GLN A 171 -10.92 -11.45 17.32
CA GLN A 171 -10.76 -10.01 17.55
C GLN A 171 -12.12 -9.28 17.59
N GLY A 172 -13.17 -9.88 17.05
CA GLY A 172 -14.55 -9.38 17.11
C GLY A 172 -14.71 -7.92 16.67
N ALA A 173 -15.65 -7.22 17.30
CA ALA A 173 -15.99 -5.84 16.97
C ALA A 173 -14.85 -4.84 17.20
N GLU A 174 -13.97 -5.11 18.18
CA GLU A 174 -12.80 -4.26 18.45
C GLU A 174 -11.78 -4.36 17.31
N GLY A 175 -11.54 -5.56 16.80
CA GLY A 175 -10.71 -5.78 15.61
C GLY A 175 -11.24 -5.02 14.40
N GLU A 176 -12.55 -5.10 14.14
CA GLU A 176 -13.17 -4.36 13.04
C GLU A 176 -13.09 -2.85 13.23
N GLY A 177 -13.26 -2.35 14.47
CA GLY A 177 -13.06 -0.95 14.79
C GLY A 177 -11.63 -0.46 14.49
N ARG A 178 -10.61 -1.22 14.90
CA ARG A 178 -9.20 -0.91 14.61
C ARG A 178 -8.91 -0.94 13.11
N ARG A 179 -9.43 -1.94 12.41
CA ARG A 179 -9.33 -2.04 10.95
C ARG A 179 -9.98 -0.87 10.25
N GLN A 180 -11.17 -0.44 10.67
CA GLN A 180 -11.86 0.71 10.09
C GLN A 180 -11.06 2.01 10.29
N ILE A 181 -10.49 2.23 11.47
CA ILE A 181 -9.61 3.38 11.74
C ILE A 181 -8.42 3.38 10.78
N MET A 182 -7.80 2.22 10.53
CA MET A 182 -6.68 2.09 9.58
C MET A 182 -7.13 2.42 8.15
N VAL A 183 -8.26 1.87 7.71
CA VAL A 183 -8.83 2.15 6.38
C VAL A 183 -9.11 3.64 6.20
N ASP A 184 -9.65 4.30 7.22
CA ASP A 184 -9.98 5.72 7.16
C ASP A 184 -8.72 6.58 7.06
N ARG A 185 -7.69 6.30 7.85
CA ARG A 185 -6.39 6.99 7.78
C ARG A 185 -5.71 6.79 6.42
N MET A 186 -5.64 5.55 5.96
CA MET A 186 -5.12 5.21 4.62
C MET A 186 -5.88 5.96 3.53
N THR A 187 -7.22 5.99 3.61
CA THR A 187 -8.07 6.69 2.65
C THR A 187 -7.81 8.19 2.66
N GLN A 188 -7.68 8.81 3.85
CA GLN A 188 -7.34 10.22 3.97
C GLN A 188 -5.97 10.52 3.35
N ARG A 189 -4.96 9.68 3.62
CA ARG A 189 -3.62 9.85 3.05
C ARG A 189 -3.61 9.73 1.54
N ILE A 190 -4.27 8.71 0.98
CA ILE A 190 -4.36 8.53 -0.46
C ILE A 190 -5.06 9.73 -1.11
N ARG A 191 -6.12 10.27 -0.49
CA ARG A 191 -6.81 11.47 -0.99
C ARG A 191 -5.90 12.70 -0.97
N GLN A 192 -5.20 12.92 0.14
CA GLN A 192 -4.31 14.06 0.29
C GLN A 192 -3.19 14.00 -0.74
N ASP A 193 -2.50 12.85 -0.87
CA ASP A 193 -1.46 12.65 -1.88
C ASP A 193 -2.01 12.79 -3.31
N THR A 194 -3.27 12.43 -3.57
CA THR A 194 -3.92 12.69 -4.86
C THR A 194 -4.03 14.20 -5.12
N PHE A 195 -4.48 14.98 -4.14
CA PHE A 195 -4.58 16.42 -4.28
C PHE A 195 -3.22 17.11 -4.36
N ASP A 196 -2.23 16.64 -3.60
CA ASP A 196 -0.87 17.20 -3.63
C ASP A 196 -0.23 16.99 -5.00
N LEU A 197 -0.36 15.79 -5.57
CA LEU A 197 0.09 15.50 -6.92
C LEU A 197 -0.59 16.43 -7.93
N LEU A 198 -1.91 16.55 -7.87
CA LEU A 198 -2.65 17.44 -8.78
C LEU A 198 -2.22 18.89 -8.61
N TYR A 199 -2.07 19.39 -7.38
CA TYR A 199 -1.63 20.77 -7.14
C TYR A 199 -0.25 21.06 -7.73
N ILE A 200 0.70 20.11 -7.59
CA ILE A 200 2.05 20.22 -8.15
C ILE A 200 2.00 20.26 -9.69
N PHE A 201 1.12 19.48 -10.32
CA PHE A 201 1.00 19.43 -11.79
C PHE A 201 0.37 20.67 -12.42
N GLY A 202 -0.23 21.56 -11.62
CA GLY A 202 -0.79 22.82 -12.11
C GLY A 202 0.24 23.88 -12.41
N GLU A 203 1.43 23.69 -11.88
CA GLU A 203 2.54 24.62 -12.04
C GLU A 203 3.60 24.09 -13.01
N ASN A 204 3.67 22.78 -13.28
CA ASN A 204 4.69 22.19 -14.16
C ASN A 204 4.16 20.99 -14.97
N ASP A 205 4.06 21.15 -16.29
CA ASP A 205 3.53 20.18 -17.24
C ASP A 205 4.57 19.06 -17.54
N VAL A 206 4.44 17.88 -16.93
CA VAL A 206 5.33 16.71 -17.14
C VAL A 206 4.55 15.40 -17.25
N GLY A 207 4.43 14.86 -18.47
CA GLY A 207 3.51 13.77 -18.84
C GLY A 207 3.71 12.37 -18.21
N TRP A 208 4.77 12.10 -17.44
CA TRP A 208 4.96 10.79 -16.76
C TRP A 208 4.37 10.74 -15.35
N GLU A 209 3.95 11.88 -14.83
CA GLU A 209 3.51 12.09 -13.45
C GLU A 209 1.96 12.05 -13.33
N VAL A 210 1.32 12.39 -14.44
CA VAL A 210 -0.08 12.13 -14.81
C VAL A 210 -0.53 10.69 -14.55
N ASP A 211 0.25 9.70 -14.96
CA ASP A 211 -0.08 8.27 -14.78
C ASP A 211 -0.08 7.88 -13.29
N ARG A 212 0.68 8.58 -12.43
CA ARG A 212 0.61 8.39 -10.97
C ARG A 212 -0.66 9.01 -10.41
N GLY A 213 -1.01 10.24 -10.78
CA GLY A 213 -2.28 10.87 -10.40
C GLY A 213 -3.50 10.00 -10.78
N LEU A 214 -3.47 9.43 -11.99
CA LEU A 214 -4.41 8.41 -12.45
C LEU A 214 -4.41 7.15 -11.58
N GLN A 215 -3.25 6.61 -11.20
CA GLN A 215 -3.17 5.47 -10.29
C GLN A 215 -3.77 5.79 -8.92
N PHE A 216 -3.54 6.99 -8.38
CA PHE A 216 -4.11 7.46 -7.13
C PHE A 216 -5.63 7.65 -7.21
N LEU A 217 -6.13 8.17 -8.33
CA LEU A 217 -7.56 8.23 -8.61
C LEU A 217 -8.18 6.84 -8.75
N ARG A 218 -7.51 5.93 -9.45
CA ARG A 218 -7.89 4.50 -9.50
C ARG A 218 -7.95 3.91 -8.10
N CYS A 219 -6.99 4.24 -7.24
CA CYS A 219 -7.00 3.85 -5.84
C CYS A 219 -8.15 4.50 -5.08
N CYS A 220 -8.52 5.76 -5.33
CA CYS A 220 -9.69 6.42 -4.73
C CYS A 220 -11.04 5.81 -5.18
N VAL A 221 -11.13 5.35 -6.42
CA VAL A 221 -12.28 4.56 -6.90
C VAL A 221 -12.31 3.20 -6.21
N ALA A 222 -11.15 2.53 -6.13
CA ALA A 222 -10.96 1.29 -5.40
C ALA A 222 -11.06 1.47 -3.87
N ASN A 223 -10.91 2.68 -3.31
CA ASN A 223 -11.11 3.00 -1.90
C ASN A 223 -12.59 3.02 -1.52
N GLY A 224 -13.49 2.99 -2.51
CA GLY A 224 -14.85 2.49 -2.31
C GLY A 224 -14.91 1.01 -1.90
N LYS A 225 -13.78 0.29 -1.99
CA LYS A 225 -13.60 -1.15 -1.81
C LYS A 225 -12.43 -1.56 -0.87
N ILE A 226 -11.55 -0.66 -0.40
CA ILE A 226 -10.43 -1.02 0.53
C ILE A 226 -10.91 -1.37 1.96
N GLY A 227 -12.19 -1.20 2.27
CA GLY A 227 -12.75 -1.82 3.47
C GLY A 227 -14.24 -1.68 3.55
N PHE A 228 -14.98 -2.61 2.94
CA PHE A 228 -16.36 -2.89 3.33
C PHE A 228 -16.72 -4.35 3.00
N GLY A 229 -16.10 -5.27 3.73
CA GLY A 229 -16.70 -6.58 3.97
C GLY A 229 -17.74 -6.43 5.08
N GLY A 230 -18.88 -5.83 4.75
CA GLY A 230 -20.07 -5.97 5.59
C GLY A 230 -20.64 -7.34 5.30
N ASN A 231 -20.81 -8.15 6.35
CA ASN A 231 -21.57 -9.40 6.35
C ASN A 231 -22.72 -9.33 5.34
N GLN A 232 -22.68 -10.18 4.32
CA GLN A 232 -23.92 -10.63 3.70
C GLN A 232 -24.50 -11.65 4.68
N GLY A 233 -25.73 -11.40 5.12
CA GLY A 233 -26.50 -12.33 5.94
C GLY A 233 -26.80 -13.63 5.21
#